data_AF-A0A839U3B9-F1
#
_entry.id   AF-A0A839U3B9-F1
#
_cell.length_a   1.000
_cell.length_b   1.000
_cell.length_c   1.000
_cell.angle_alpha   90.00
_cell.angle_beta   90.00
_cell.angle_gamma   90.00
#
_symmetry.space_group_name_H-M   'P 1'
#
loop_
_entity.id
_entity.type
_entity.pdbx_description
1 polymer ?
#
loop_
_entity_poly.entity_id
_entity_poly.type
_entity_poly.pdbx_seq_one_letter_code
_entity_poly.pdbx_strand_id
1 'polypeptide(L)' 'MMSLVPFVQLAVVGIASHFIENKIERSGHGGRVVYVKMATYVIYGCIALYQWRIALRMIGIAFGVHVP' A
#
# COMPACT_ATOMS: atom_id res chain seq x y z
N MET A 1 16.93 -1.18 12.35
CA MET A 1 15.79 -0.54 13.03
C MET A 1 14.54 -0.81 12.21
N MET A 2 13.49 -1.39 12.81
CA MET A 2 12.25 -1.68 12.10
C MET A 2 11.54 -0.35 11.80
N SER A 3 11.52 0.06 10.54
CA SER A 3 10.86 1.30 10.13
C SER A 3 9.35 1.12 10.17
N LEU A 4 8.64 1.95 10.94
CA LEU A 4 7.16 1.94 11.02
C LEU A 4 6.50 2.57 9.78
N VAL A 5 7.29 3.18 8.90
CA VAL A 5 6.84 3.85 7.67
C VAL A 5 5.87 3.02 6.81
N PRO A 6 6.13 1.74 6.48
CA PRO A 6 5.17 0.91 5.75
C PRO A 6 3.81 0.80 6.42
N PHE A 7 3.78 0.62 7.74
CA PHE A 7 2.53 0.46 8.49
C PHE A 7 1.73 1.78 8.50
N VAL A 8 2.42 2.92 8.62
CA VAL A 8 1.79 4.24 8.53
C VAL A 8 1.24 4.48 7.11
N GLN A 9 1.98 4.13 6.06
CA GLN A 9 1.51 4.24 4.68
C GLN A 9 0.25 3.40 4.43
N LEU A 10 0.24 2.14 4.89
CA LEU A 10 -0.92 1.25 4.76
C LEU A 10 -2.14 1.80 5.53
N ALA A 11 -1.93 2.30 6.75
CA ALA A 11 -2.98 2.88 7.58
C ALA A 11 -3.60 4.13 6.94
N VAL A 12 -2.77 5.05 6.43
CA VAL A 12 -3.26 6.28 5.77
C VAL A 12 -4.06 5.94 4.52
N VAL A 13 -3.57 5.03 3.68
CA VAL A 13 -4.29 4.58 2.47
C VAL A 13 -5.61 3.91 2.84
N GLY A 14 -5.62 3.08 3.89
CA GLY A 14 -6.82 2.42 4.38
C GLY A 14 -7.88 3.42 4.85
N ILE A 15 -7.51 4.36 5.71
CA ILE A 15 -8.41 5.40 6.22
C ILE A 15 -8.94 6.28 5.08
N ALA A 16 -8.07 6.71 4.16
CA ALA A 16 -8.46 7.53 3.02
C ALA A 16 -9.45 6.79 2.11
N SER A 17 -9.16 5.53 1.77
CA SER A 17 -10.05 4.72 0.93
C SER A 17 -11.42 4.53 1.58
N HIS A 18 -11.47 4.21 2.87
CA HIS A 18 -12.72 4.00 3.60
C HIS A 18 -13.57 5.28 3.66
N PHE A 19 -12.93 6.45 3.80
CA PHE A 19 -13.64 7.72 3.78
C PHE A 19 -14.23 8.03 2.40
N ILE A 20 -13.48 7.75 1.33
CA ILE A 20 -13.91 7.95 -0.06
C ILE A 20 -15.06 6.98 -0.40
N GLU A 21 -14.94 5.70 -0.04
CA GLU A 21 -15.98 4.68 -0.25
C GLU A 21 -17.30 5.10 0.41
N ASN A 22 -17.26 5.44 1.71
CA ASN A 22 -18.43 5.93 2.44
C ASN A 22 -19.07 7.16 1.81
N LYS A 23 -18.25 8.08 1.26
CA LYS A 23 -18.76 9.28 0.60
C LYS A 23 -19.45 8.95 -0.73
N ILE A 24 -18.90 8.01 -1.50
CA ILE A 24 -19.47 7.57 -2.78
C ILE A 24 -20.76 6.78 -2.58
N GLU A 25 -20.80 5.90 -1.57
CA GLU A 25 -22.01 5.15 -1.21
C GLU A 25 -23.14 6.08 -0.79
N ARG A 26 -22.85 7.06 0.10
CA ARG A 26 -23.83 8.08 0.51
C ARG A 26 -24.30 8.97 -0.64
N SER A 27 -23.50 9.09 -1.71
CA SER A 27 -23.87 9.85 -2.91
C SER A 27 -24.71 9.03 -3.90
N GLY A 28 -25.12 7.81 -3.55
CA GLY A 28 -25.95 6.95 -4.41
C GLY A 28 -25.19 6.26 -5.55
N HIS A 29 -23.86 6.33 -5.57
CA HIS A 29 -23.02 5.77 -6.63
C HIS A 29 -22.33 4.46 -6.21
N GLY A 30 -23.06 3.53 -5.59
CA GLY A 30 -22.49 2.28 -5.05
C GLY A 30 -21.65 1.48 -6.06
N GLY A 31 -22.02 1.46 -7.34
CA GLY A 31 -21.23 0.81 -8.39
C GLY A 31 -19.84 1.43 -8.59
N ARG A 32 -19.63 2.70 -8.24
CA ARG A 32 -18.33 3.37 -8.36
C ARG A 32 -17.36 3.05 -7.22
N VAL A 33 -17.84 2.47 -6.12
CA VAL A 33 -17.02 2.01 -4.98
C VAL A 33 -16.00 0.97 -5.43
N VAL A 34 -16.37 0.13 -6.40
CA VAL A 34 -15.47 -0.91 -6.96
C VAL A 34 -14.21 -0.30 -7.56
N TYR A 35 -14.29 0.86 -8.22
CA TYR A 35 -13.11 1.53 -8.77
C TYR A 35 -12.17 2.02 -7.67
N VAL A 36 -12.72 2.49 -6.54
CA VAL A 36 -11.92 2.92 -5.39
C VAL A 36 -11.23 1.71 -4.74
N LYS A 37 -11.94 0.60 -4.57
CA LYS A 37 -11.34 -0.66 -4.08
C LYS A 37 -10.20 -1.12 -4.98
N MET A 38 -10.40 -1.13 -6.30
CA MET A 38 -9.36 -1.50 -7.26
C MET A 38 -8.14 -0.58 -7.15
N ALA A 39 -8.34 0.73 -7.07
CA ALA A 39 -7.23 1.68 -6.88
C ALA A 39 -6.47 1.44 -5.57
N THR A 40 -7.20 1.20 -4.47
CA THR A 40 -6.61 0.87 -3.16
C THR A 40 -5.78 -0.41 -3.20
N TYR A 41 -6.26 -1.47 -3.85
CA TYR A 41 -5.50 -2.71 -4.02
C TYR A 41 -4.22 -2.51 -4.83
N VAL A 42 -4.26 -1.71 -5.90
CA VAL A 42 -3.07 -1.36 -6.68
C VAL A 42 -2.05 -0.62 -5.81
N ILE A 43 -2.49 0.35 -5.02
CA ILE A 43 -1.61 1.12 -4.11
C ILE A 43 -0.96 0.18 -3.08
N TYR A 44 -1.74 -0.72 -2.47
CA TYR A 44 -1.19 -1.72 -1.55
C TYR A 44 -0.18 -2.66 -2.22
N GLY A 45 -0.45 -3.11 -3.45
CA GLY A 45 0.50 -3.87 -4.24
C GLY A 45 1.81 -3.12 -4.49
N CYS A 46 1.73 -1.84 -4.85
CA CYS A 46 2.91 -0.98 -5.05
C CYS A 46 3.75 -0.83 -3.77
N ILE A 47 3.10 -0.58 -2.62
CA ILE A 47 3.79 -0.48 -1.33
C ILE A 47 4.47 -1.82 -0.99
N ALA A 48 3.78 -2.94 -1.19
CA ALA A 48 4.32 -4.26 -0.92
C ALA A 48 5.54 -4.57 -1.81
N LEU A 49 5.49 -4.28 -3.11
CA LEU A 49 6.61 -4.47 -4.03
C LEU A 49 7.80 -3.58 -3.69
N TYR A 50 7.56 -2.33 -3.30
CA TYR A 50 8.60 -1.42 -2.86
C TYR A 50 9.33 -1.95 -1.62
N GLN A 51 8.57 -2.40 -0.62
CA GLN A 51 9.14 -2.96 0.60
C GLN A 51 9.82 -4.32 0.37
N TRP A 52 9.27 -5.14 -0.53
CA TRP A 52 9.89 -6.39 -0.95
C TRP A 52 11.27 -6.15 -1.57
N ARG A 53 11.40 -5.14 -2.44
CA ARG A 53 12.70 -4.78 -3.03
C ARG A 53 13.71 -4.32 -1.98
N ILE A 54 13.27 -3.56 -0.98
CA ILE A 54 14.12 -3.17 0.16
C ILE A 54 14.55 -4.40 0.96
N ALA A 55 13.62 -5.30 1.26
CA ALA A 55 13.92 -6.54 1.98
C ALA A 55 14.93 -7.41 1.22
N LEU A 56 14.76 -7.58 -0.09
CA LEU A 56 15.72 -8.31 -0.94
C LEU A 56 17.10 -7.65 -0.96
N ARG A 57 17.18 -6.32 -0.99
CA ARG A 57 18.48 -5.61 -0.86
C ARG A 57 19.13 -5.87 0.50
N MET A 58 18.37 -5.79 1.59
CA MET A 58 18.89 -6.07 2.93
C MET A 58 19.38 -7.51 3.06
N ILE A 59 18.62 -8.47 2.50
CA ILE A 59 19.03 -9.88 2.44
C ILE A 59 20.30 -10.02 1.61
N GLY A 60 20.36 -9.42 0.41
CA GLY A 60 21.55 -9.44 -0.45
C GLY A 60 22.80 -8.93 0.27
N ILE A 61 22.70 -7.80 0.96
CA ILE A 61 23.78 -7.25 1.79
C ILE A 61 24.17 -8.23 2.91
N ALA A 62 23.20 -8.85 3.60
CA ALA A 62 23.47 -9.83 4.65
C ALA A 62 24.20 -11.08 4.13
N PHE A 63 23.95 -11.47 2.88
CA PHE A 63 24.65 -12.57 2.19
C PHE A 63 25.92 -12.12 1.45
N GLY A 64 26.37 -10.87 1.62
CA GLY A 64 27.60 -10.34 1.00
C GLY A 64 27.47 -9.95 -0.48
N VAL A 65 26.26 -9.97 -1.04
CA VAL A 65 25.97 -9.51 -2.41
C VAL A 65 25.80 -8.00 -2.39
N HIS A 66 26.71 -7.29 -3.05
CA HIS A 66 26.57 -5.84 -3.29
C HIS A 66 25.50 -5.60 -4.35
N VAL A 67 24.25 -5.42 -3.92
CA VAL A 67 23.13 -5.06 -4.79
C VAL A 67 23.04 -3.53 -4.85
N PRO A 68 23.23 -2.88 -6.02
CA PRO A 68 23.03 -1.43 -6.16
C PRO A 68 21.56 -1.03 -5.99
#